data_AF-V6Z379-F1
#
_entry.id   AF-V6Z379-F1
#
_cell.length_a   1.000
_cell.length_b   1.000
_cell.length_c   1.000
_cell.angle_alpha   90.00
_cell.angle_beta   90.00
_cell.angle_gamma   90.00
#
_symmetry.space_group_name_H-M   'P 1'
#
loop_
_entity.id
_entity.type
_entity.pdbx_description
1 polymer ?
#
loop_
_entity_poly.entity_id
_entity_poly.type
_entity_poly.pdbx_seq_one_letter_code
_entity_poly.pdbx_strand_id
1 'polypeptide(L)'
;MVFDVKAKTYSVIEMSKKDKKIEIQVSDAQVIVNNQKVDGYQLQAGKKIIGEIAELDNRFAIVEKETVTEFHKTLDSAVQVIIANYNLNN
;
A
#
# COMPACT_ATOMS: atom_id res chain seq x y z
N MET A 1 -16.47 -1.61 -21.24
CA MET A 1 -15.90 -0.60 -20.31
C MET A 1 -14.53 -1.10 -19.91
N VAL A 2 -13.48 -0.45 -20.41
CA VAL A 2 -12.10 -0.76 -20.06
C VAL A 2 -11.77 0.12 -18.87
N PHE A 3 -11.70 -0.45 -17.67
CA PHE A 3 -11.15 0.25 -16.52
C PHE A 3 -9.63 0.29 -16.74
N ASP A 4 -9.14 1.39 -17.32
CA ASP A 4 -7.71 1.69 -17.39
C ASP A 4 -7.25 2.08 -15.98
N VAL A 5 -7.06 1.06 -15.14
CA VAL A 5 -6.50 1.20 -13.80
C VAL A 5 -5.00 1.33 -13.98
N LYS A 6 -4.51 2.58 -13.97
CA LYS A 6 -3.07 2.86 -13.99
C LYS A 6 -2.43 2.41 -12.68
N ALA A 7 -2.03 1.13 -12.61
CA ALA A 7 -1.15 0.64 -11.57
C ALA A 7 0.10 1.53 -11.48
N LYS A 8 0.35 2.10 -10.29
CA LYS A 8 1.51 2.95 -10.03
C LYS A 8 2.58 2.13 -9.34
N THR A 9 3.72 1.95 -9.99
CA THR A 9 4.89 1.30 -9.38
C THR A 9 5.75 2.32 -8.66
N TYR A 10 6.05 2.07 -7.39
CA TYR A 10 6.95 2.88 -6.57
C TYR A 10 8.28 2.15 -6.40
N SER A 11 9.36 2.76 -6.87
CA SER A 11 10.73 2.25 -6.68
C SER A 11 11.34 2.92 -5.45
N VAL A 12 11.49 2.19 -4.35
CA VAL A 12 12.16 2.72 -3.15
C VAL A 12 13.59 2.21 -3.12
N ILE A 13 14.52 3.16 -3.11
CA ILE A 13 15.96 2.90 -3.05
C ILE A 13 16.38 3.03 -1.59
N GLU A 14 16.68 1.89 -0.95
CA GLU A 14 17.13 1.87 0.43
C GLU A 14 18.58 2.38 0.50
N MET A 15 18.79 3.64 0.89
CA MET A 15 20.11 4.22 1.12
C MET A 15 20.67 3.82 2.49
N SER A 16 20.91 2.53 2.71
CA SER A 16 21.80 2.07 3.78
C SER A 16 22.24 0.64 3.54
N LYS A 17 23.46 0.50 3.01
CA LYS A 17 24.29 -0.71 2.99
C LYS A 17 23.79 -1.81 2.05
N LYS A 18 24.38 -1.79 0.83
CA LYS A 18 24.43 -2.90 -0.16
C LYS A 18 23.14 -3.09 -0.99
N ASP A 19 23.00 -2.24 -2.01
CA ASP A 19 22.27 -2.43 -3.28
C ASP A 19 21.00 -3.33 -3.32
N LYS A 20 20.14 -3.28 -2.30
CA LYS A 20 18.80 -3.88 -2.40
C LYS A 20 17.84 -2.82 -2.93
N LYS A 21 17.54 -2.89 -4.23
CA LYS A 21 16.39 -2.18 -4.81
C LYS A 21 15.14 -2.96 -4.42
N ILE A 22 14.23 -2.32 -3.67
CA ILE A 22 12.95 -2.91 -3.32
C ILE A 22 11.91 -2.28 -4.24
N GLU A 23 11.32 -3.10 -5.10
CA GLU A 23 10.25 -2.66 -5.98
C GLU A 23 8.91 -2.87 -5.26
N ILE A 24 8.17 -1.78 -5.07
CA ILE A 24 6.84 -1.80 -4.46
C ILE A 24 5.82 -1.52 -5.56
N GLN A 25 4.97 -2.50 -5.82
CA GLN A 25 3.88 -2.38 -6.77
C GLN A 25 2.62 -1.98 -6.02
N VAL A 26 2.03 -0.86 -6.42
CA VAL A 26 0.73 -0.40 -5.90
C VAL A 26 -0.29 -0.57 -7.00
N SER A 27 -1.34 -1.33 -6.71
CA SER A 27 -2.43 -1.58 -7.66
C SER A 27 -3.75 -1.34 -6.96
N ASP A 28 -4.68 -0.70 -7.66
CA ASP A 28 -6.04 -0.52 -7.16
C ASP A 28 -6.68 -1.90 -6.95
N ALA A 29 -7.25 -2.11 -5.78
CA ALA A 29 -7.81 -3.38 -5.34
C ALA A 29 -9.00 -3.13 -4.41
N GLN A 30 -9.95 -4.06 -4.40
CA GLN A 30 -10.99 -4.05 -3.38
C GLN A 30 -10.44 -4.65 -2.09
N VAL A 31 -10.34 -3.84 -1.05
CA VAL A 31 -9.88 -4.25 0.28
C VAL A 31 -11.10 -4.50 1.17
N ILE A 32 -10.98 -5.48 2.06
CA ILE A 32 -12.04 -5.80 3.00
C ILE A 32 -11.72 -5.08 4.31
N VAL A 33 -12.59 -4.18 4.73
CA VAL A 33 -12.49 -3.47 6.00
C VAL A 33 -13.75 -3.78 6.79
N ASN A 34 -13.60 -4.39 7.97
CA ASN A 34 -14.72 -4.69 8.86
C ASN A 34 -15.89 -5.42 8.14
N ASN A 35 -15.55 -6.47 7.39
CA ASN A 35 -16.48 -7.24 6.53
C ASN A 35 -17.13 -6.46 5.37
N GLN A 36 -16.70 -5.24 5.07
CA GLN A 36 -17.15 -4.46 3.92
C GLN A 36 -16.07 -4.38 2.86
N LYS A 37 -16.44 -4.63 1.60
CA LYS A 37 -15.55 -4.39 0.46
C LYS A 37 -15.57 -2.92 0.12
N VAL A 38 -14.41 -2.29 0.16
CA VAL A 38 -14.24 -0.87 -0.17
C VAL A 38 -13.15 -0.74 -1.24
N ASP A 39 -13.27 0.29 -2.07
CA ASP A 39 -12.24 0.61 -3.05
C ASP A 39 -10.96 1.03 -2.32
N GLY A 40 -9.83 0.69 -2.90
CA GLY A 40 -8.55 0.83 -2.22
C GLY A 40 -7.38 0.44 -3.10
N TYR A 41 -6.25 0.21 -2.45
CA TYR A 41 -4.97 -0.09 -3.06
C TYR A 41 -4.26 -1.19 -2.30
N GLN A 42 -3.62 -2.10 -3.01
CA GLN A 42 -2.78 -3.14 -2.43
C GLN A 42 -1.32 -2.89 -2.75
N LEU A 43 -0.46 -2.96 -1.73
CA LEU A 43 0.98 -2.81 -1.85
C LEU A 43 1.65 -4.17 -1.84
N GLN A 44 2.44 -4.44 -2.88
CA GLN A 44 3.16 -5.69 -3.05
C GLN A 44 4.65 -5.43 -3.19
N ALA A 45 5.45 -6.04 -2.30
CA ALA A 45 6.89 -6.11 -2.45
C ALA A 45 7.25 -7.42 -3.15
N GLY A 46 7.52 -7.35 -4.46
CA GLY A 46 7.83 -8.51 -5.29
C GLY A 46 6.69 -9.52 -5.40
N LYS A 47 6.64 -10.51 -4.51
CA LYS A 47 5.58 -11.57 -4.46
C LYS A 47 4.78 -11.56 -3.16
N LYS A 48 5.07 -10.66 -2.23
CA LYS A 48 4.41 -10.57 -0.94
C LYS A 48 3.58 -9.29 -0.87
N ILE A 49 2.35 -9.41 -0.38
CA ILE A 49 1.55 -8.26 0.03
C ILE A 49 2.17 -7.75 1.33
N ILE A 50 2.55 -6.47 1.35
CA ILE A 50 3.15 -5.82 2.53
C ILE A 50 2.18 -4.87 3.23
N GLY A 51 1.07 -4.53 2.56
CA GLY A 51 0.01 -3.74 3.16
C GLY A 51 -1.13 -3.49 2.18
N GLU A 52 -2.25 -3.06 2.74
CA GLU A 52 -3.48 -2.70 2.03
C GLU A 52 -3.89 -1.30 2.46
N ILE A 53 -4.56 -0.57 1.58
CA ILE A 53 -5.06 0.78 1.82
C ILE A 53 -6.50 0.83 1.35
N ALA A 54 -7.43 1.22 2.21
CA ALA A 54 -8.81 1.52 1.86
C ALA A 54 -8.97 3.01 1.56
N GLU A 55 -9.69 3.35 0.50
CA GLU A 55 -10.15 4.70 0.24
C GLU A 55 -11.49 4.93 0.95
N LEU A 56 -11.46 5.71 2.03
CA LEU A 56 -12.61 6.00 2.88
C LEU A 56 -12.70 7.52 3.08
N ASP A 57 -13.86 8.12 2.82
CA ASP A 57 -14.10 9.56 3.05
C ASP A 57 -13.04 10.47 2.42
N ASN A 58 -12.63 10.19 1.17
CA ASN A 58 -11.55 10.90 0.47
C ASN A 58 -10.20 10.86 1.22
N ARG A 59 -9.97 9.84 2.04
CA ARG A 59 -8.74 9.56 2.77
C ARG A 59 -8.28 8.14 2.49
N PHE A 60 -7.01 7.89 2.78
CA PHE A 60 -6.34 6.62 2.56
C PHE A 60 -6.07 5.97 3.90
N ALA A 61 -6.82 4.94 4.22
CA ALA A 61 -6.75 4.21 5.47
C ALA A 61 -5.87 2.96 5.29
N ILE A 62 -4.79 2.82 6.04
CA ILE A 62 -4.01 1.59 6.03
C ILE A 62 -4.84 0.48 6.68
N VAL A 63 -4.94 -0.64 6.00
CA VAL A 63 -5.67 -1.83 6.43
C VAL A 63 -4.67 -2.94 6.70
N GLU A 64 -4.73 -3.51 7.89
CA GLU A 64 -4.01 -4.72 8.24
C GLU A 64 -4.99 -5.72 8.85
N LYS A 65 -5.01 -6.94 8.31
CA LYS A 65 -5.93 -8.01 8.79
C LYS A 65 -7.38 -7.52 8.89
N GLU A 66 -7.85 -6.89 7.81
CA GLU A 66 -9.23 -6.39 7.67
C GLU A 66 -9.63 -5.27 8.66
N THR A 67 -8.64 -4.71 9.37
CA THR A 67 -8.82 -3.64 10.34
C THR A 67 -8.04 -2.40 9.92
N VAL A 68 -8.65 -1.22 10.02
CA VAL A 68 -7.95 0.04 9.77
C VAL A 68 -6.98 0.32 10.92
N THR A 69 -5.70 0.50 10.60
CA THR A 69 -4.67 0.85 11.57
C THR A 69 -4.41 2.36 11.61
N GLU A 70 -4.30 3.00 10.45
CA GLU A 70 -3.97 4.42 10.36
C GLU A 70 -4.70 5.10 9.19
N PHE A 71 -4.95 6.41 9.30
CA PHE A 71 -5.57 7.20 8.23
C PHE A 71 -4.63 8.29 7.73
N HIS A 72 -4.51 8.40 6.42
CA HIS A 72 -3.68 9.38 5.73
C HIS A 72 -4.51 10.26 4.80
N LYS A 73 -4.04 11.50 4.62
CA LYS A 73 -4.65 12.44 3.67
C LYS A 73 -4.35 12.10 2.22
N THR A 74 -3.25 11.41 1.95
CA THR A 74 -2.78 11.08 0.60
C THR A 74 -2.27 9.66 0.54
N LEU A 75 -2.44 9.00 -0.61
CA LEU A 75 -1.93 7.65 -0.88
C LEU A 75 -0.43 7.57 -0.62
N ASP A 76 0.32 8.58 -1.06
CA ASP A 76 1.77 8.64 -0.90
C ASP A 76 2.21 8.55 0.56
N SER A 77 1.50 9.24 1.47
CA SER A 77 1.80 9.19 2.90
C SER A 77 1.53 7.81 3.48
N ALA A 78 0.43 7.15 3.09
CA ALA A 78 0.12 5.80 3.53
C ALA A 78 1.14 4.78 3.00
N VAL A 79 1.49 4.90 1.72
CA VAL A 79 2.50 4.05 1.07
C VAL A 79 3.86 4.17 1.76
N GLN A 80 4.30 5.40 2.08
CA GLN A 80 5.56 5.62 2.79
C GLN A 80 5.59 4.93 4.16
N VAL A 81 4.50 4.99 4.92
CA VAL A 81 4.41 4.33 6.23
C VAL A 81 4.50 2.81 6.11
N ILE A 82 3.78 2.21 5.15
CA ILE A 82 3.82 0.76 4.92
C ILE A 82 5.23 0.31 4.54
N ILE A 83 5.90 1.05 3.65
CA ILE A 83 7.26 0.73 3.22
C ILE A 83 8.26 0.91 4.35
N ALA A 84 8.15 1.99 5.14
CA ALA A 84 8.99 2.23 6.31
C ALA A 84 8.85 1.10 7.35
N ASN A 85 7.61 0.68 7.63
CA ASN A 85 7.32 -0.42 8.54
C ASN A 85 7.89 -1.76 8.02
N TYR A 86 7.82 -2.01 6.72
CA TYR A 86 8.42 -3.19 6.09
C TYR A 86 9.95 -3.19 6.21
N ASN A 87 10.58 -2.03 5.99
CA ASN A 87 12.03 -1.87 6.07
C ASN A 87 12.58 -2.02 7.50
N LEU A 88 11.83 -1.56 8.50
CA LEU A 88 12.23 -1.61 9.91
C LEU A 88 12.13 -3.01 10.52
N ASN A 89 11.24 -3.85 10.00
CA ASN A 89 11.01 -5.21 10.52
C ASN A 89 11.84 -6.30 9.81
N ASN A 90 12.75 -5.94 8.90
CA ASN A 90 13.51 -6.88 8.07
C ASN A 90 15.01 -6.53 8.02
#